data_AF-A0A1L9AZP7-F1
#
_entry.id   AF-A0A1L9AZP7-F1
#
_cell.length_a   1.000
_cell.length_b   1.000
_cell.length_c   1.000
_cell.angle_alpha   90.00
_cell.angle_beta   90.00
_cell.angle_gamma   90.00
#
_symmetry.space_group_name_H-M   'P 1'
#
loop_
_entity.id
_entity.type
_entity.pdbx_description
1 polymer ?
#
loop_
_entity_poly.entity_id
_entity_poly.type
_entity_poly.pdbx_seq_one_letter_code
_entity_poly.pdbx_strand_id
1 'polypeptide(L)' 'MKGRQRVCKKHIRQAGWSIANEGPREQKYYLELHGPRGEQMKVDAGSKALAYRHAERQVMGAEPGAALWAST' A
#
# COMPACT_ATOMS: atom_id res chain seq x y z
N MET A 1 14.48 12.10 0.38
CA MET A 1 13.87 12.17 -0.97
C MET A 1 12.34 12.27 -0.87
N LYS A 2 11.75 13.47 -1.00
CA LYS A 2 10.29 13.70 -0.87
C LYS A 2 9.50 13.42 -2.17
N GLY A 3 10.14 13.42 -3.33
CA GLY A 3 9.47 13.26 -4.64
C GLY A 3 8.93 11.85 -4.89
N ARG A 4 9.71 10.81 -4.55
CA ARG A 4 9.34 9.41 -4.86
C ARG A 4 8.12 8.93 -4.09
N GLN A 5 7.95 9.37 -2.84
CA GLN A 5 6.76 9.07 -2.05
C GLN A 5 5.49 9.71 -2.62
N ARG A 6 5.58 10.95 -3.15
CA ARG A 6 4.44 11.59 -3.83
C ARG A 6 4.00 10.81 -5.06
N VAL A 7 4.96 10.25 -5.81
CA VAL A 7 4.68 9.40 -6.98
C VAL A 7 3.97 8.11 -6.57
N CYS A 8 4.47 7.37 -5.58
CA CYS A 8 3.80 6.16 -5.10
C CYS A 8 2.37 6.45 -4.60
N LYS A 9 2.19 7.53 -3.83
CA LYS A 9 0.85 7.93 -3.36
C LYS A 9 -0.08 8.33 -4.51
N LYS A 10 0.46 8.96 -5.56
CA LYS A 10 -0.30 9.28 -6.78
C LYS A 10 -0.72 8.01 -7.52
N HIS A 11 0.19 7.06 -7.72
CA HIS A 11 -0.11 5.80 -8.40
C HIS A 11 -1.16 4.96 -7.65
N ILE A 12 -1.02 4.85 -6.33
CA ILE A 12 -2.00 4.16 -5.46
C ILE A 12 -3.40 4.79 -5.65
N ARG A 13 -3.50 6.13 -5.60
CA ARG A 13 -4.76 6.84 -5.83
C ARG A 13 -5.29 6.66 -7.26
N GLN A 14 -4.43 6.68 -8.28
CA GLN A 14 -4.83 6.51 -9.67
C GLN A 14 -5.40 5.11 -9.95
N ALA A 15 -4.91 4.10 -9.24
CA ALA A 15 -5.46 2.75 -9.30
C ALA A 15 -6.76 2.59 -8.47
N GLY A 16 -7.29 3.66 -7.88
CA GLY A 16 -8.51 3.63 -7.07
C GLY A 16 -8.30 3.17 -5.63
N TRP A 17 -7.06 3.01 -5.18
CA TRP A 17 -6.76 2.61 -3.81
C TRP A 17 -6.64 3.83 -2.89
N SER A 18 -7.20 3.70 -1.69
CA SER A 18 -7.20 4.74 -0.65
C SER A 18 -6.48 4.25 0.59
N ILE A 19 -5.73 5.11 1.26
CA ILE A 19 -5.06 4.78 2.53
C ILE A 19 -6.10 4.84 3.64
N ALA A 20 -6.43 3.69 4.20
CA ALA A 20 -7.35 3.57 5.34
C ALA A 20 -6.62 3.83 6.66
N ASN A 21 -5.39 3.30 6.79
CA ASN A 21 -4.60 3.46 8.00
C ASN A 21 -3.10 3.44 7.66
N GLU A 22 -2.28 4.23 8.36
CA GLU A 22 -0.83 4.21 8.19
C GLU A 22 -0.14 4.59 9.50
N GLY A 23 0.94 3.90 9.86
CA GLY A 23 1.66 4.24 11.07
C GLY A 23 2.91 3.41 11.34
N PRO A 24 3.71 3.82 12.33
CA PRO A 24 4.74 2.95 12.89
C PRO A 24 4.10 1.86 13.76
N ARG A 25 4.57 0.62 13.63
CA ARG A 25 4.24 -0.52 14.49
C ARG A 25 5.54 -1.13 14.98
N GLU A 26 5.86 -0.89 16.25
CA GLU A 26 7.11 -1.29 16.92
C GLU A 26 8.40 -0.93 16.14
N GLN A 27 8.84 -1.81 15.23
CA GLN A 27 10.06 -1.67 14.42
C GLN A 27 9.78 -1.59 12.91
N LYS A 28 8.52 -1.57 12.51
CA LYS A 28 8.08 -1.52 11.12
C LYS A 28 7.12 -0.36 10.90
N TYR A 29 6.84 -0.08 9.64
CA TYR A 29 5.80 0.82 9.20
C TYR A 29 4.72 -0.01 8.52
N TYR A 30 3.50 0.13 9.00
CA TYR A 30 2.34 -0.52 8.44
C TYR A 30 1.55 0.47 7.58
N LEU A 31 0.96 -0.04 6.51
CA LEU A 31 0.12 0.72 5.58
C LEU A 31 -1.07 -0.17 5.18
N GLU A 32 -2.27 0.28 5.50
CA GLU A 32 -3.53 -0.36 5.14
C GLU A 32 -4.21 0.46 4.04
N LEU A 33 -4.55 -0.20 2.95
CA LEU A 33 -5.16 0.38 1.76
C LEU A 33 -6.50 -0.31 1.49
N HIS A 34 -7.50 0.46 1.07
CA HIS A 34 -8.78 -0.05 0.57
C HIS A 34 -8.85 0.17 -0.93
N GLY A 35 -9.14 -0.90 -1.66
CA GLY A 35 -9.32 -0.89 -3.11
C GLY A 35 -10.74 -0.48 -3.51
N PRO A 36 -10.96 -0.14 -4.79
CA PRO A 36 -12.22 0.38 -5.29
C PRO A 36 -13.35 -0.66 -5.32
N ARG A 37 -13.03 -1.95 -5.16
CA ARG A 37 -14.01 -3.06 -5.18
C ARG A 37 -14.28 -3.64 -3.79
N GLY A 38 -13.92 -2.91 -2.73
CA GLY A 38 -14.01 -3.40 -1.34
C GLY A 38 -12.81 -4.24 -0.89
N GLU A 39 -11.77 -4.31 -1.71
CA GLU A 39 -10.52 -5.01 -1.40
C GLU A 39 -9.79 -4.32 -0.25
N GLN A 40 -9.07 -5.08 0.58
CA GLN A 40 -8.18 -4.54 1.60
C GLN A 40 -6.78 -5.09 1.41
N MET A 41 -5.78 -4.23 1.57
CA MET A 41 -4.38 -4.59 1.44
C MET A 41 -3.60 -4.04 2.63
N LYS A 42 -2.85 -4.90 3.30
CA LYS A 42 -1.99 -4.54 4.42
C LYS A 42 -0.54 -4.76 4.03
N VAL A 43 0.29 -3.75 4.28
CA VAL A 43 1.70 -3.75 3.91
C VAL A 43 2.52 -3.39 5.14
N ASP A 44 3.39 -4.32 5.56
CA ASP A 44 4.37 -4.10 6.61
C ASP A 44 5.77 -4.00 6.00
N ALA A 45 6.48 -2.91 6.29
CA ALA A 45 7.86 -2.73 5.81
C ALA A 45 8.75 -2.08 6.88
N GLY A 46 10.06 -2.25 6.79
CA GLY A 46 11.00 -1.64 7.75
C GLY A 46 11.04 -0.10 7.75
N SER A 47 10.33 0.57 6.84
CA SER A 47 10.30 2.04 6.75
C SER A 47 9.08 2.52 5.95
N LYS A 48 8.63 3.75 6.23
CA LYS A 48 7.52 4.40 5.51
C LYS A 48 7.71 4.40 3.98
N ALA A 49 8.91 4.74 3.50
CA ALA A 49 9.18 4.77 2.06
C ALA A 49 9.08 3.38 1.41
N LEU A 50 9.48 2.32 2.13
CA LEU A 50 9.36 0.94 1.65
C LEU A 50 7.91 0.50 1.65
N ALA A 51 7.13 0.82 2.68
CA ALA A 51 5.70 0.48 2.74
C ALA A 51 4.93 1.04 1.53
N TYR A 52 5.14 2.32 1.20
CA TYR A 52 4.52 2.95 0.02
C TYR A 52 4.98 2.32 -1.31
N ARG A 53 6.24 1.87 -1.40
CA ARG A 53 6.77 1.22 -2.59
C ARG A 53 6.21 -0.20 -2.78
N HIS A 54 6.10 -0.96 -1.70
CA HIS A 54 5.47 -2.29 -1.72
C HIS A 54 3.99 -2.19 -2.06
N ALA A 55 3.29 -1.23 -1.46
CA ALA A 55 1.91 -0.90 -1.82
C ALA A 55 1.74 -0.57 -3.31
N GLU A 56 2.54 0.35 -3.83
CA GLU A 56 2.52 0.72 -5.25
C GLU A 56 2.73 -0.51 -6.14
N ARG A 57 3.70 -1.37 -5.84
CA ARG A 57 3.96 -2.59 -6.61
C ARG A 57 2.79 -3.57 -6.59
N GLN A 58 2.17 -3.78 -5.43
CA GLN A 58 1.02 -4.66 -5.31
C GLN A 58 -0.18 -4.11 -6.07
N VAL A 59 -0.44 -2.81 -5.96
CA VAL A 59 -1.52 -2.10 -6.65
C VAL A 59 -1.33 -2.10 -8.17
N MET A 60 -0.09 -1.99 -8.65
CA MET A 60 0.26 -2.04 -10.08
C MET A 60 0.36 -3.47 -10.63
N GLY A 61 0.13 -4.51 -9.82
CA GLY A 61 0.19 -5.91 -10.25
C GLY A 61 1.61 -6.41 -10.56
N ALA A 62 2.65 -5.72 -10.10
CA ALA A 62 4.04 -6.08 -10.36
C ALA A 62 4.58 -7.18 -9.43
N GLU A 63 3.88 -7.51 -8.35
CA GLU A 63 4.16 -8.68 -7.50
C GLU A 63 2.88 -9.47 -7.22
N PRO A 64 2.75 -10.72 -7.73
CA PRO A 64 1.65 -11.61 -7.37
C PRO A 64 1.97 -12.24 -6.01
N GLY A 65 1.56 -11.62 -4.90
CA GLY A 65 1.92 -12.17 -3.59
C GLY A 65 1.07 -11.82 -2.37
N ALA A 66 0.32 -10.71 -2.36
CA ALA A 66 -0.42 -10.32 -1.14
C ALA A 66 -1.80 -9.68 -1.38
N ALA A 67 -2.35 -9.81 -2.57
CA ALA A 67 -3.69 -9.33 -2.92
C ALA A 67 -4.73 -10.46 -2.89
N LEU A 68 -4.95 -11.10 -1.74
CA LEU A 68 -6.09 -12.02 -1.59
C LEU A 68 -6.53 -12.05 -0.14
N TRP A 69 -7.42 -11.14 0.25
CA TRP A 69 -8.54 -11.45 1.15
C TRP A 69 -9.74 -10.62 0.70
N ALA A 70 -10.46 -11.12 -0.30
CA ALA A 70 -11.87 -10.81 -0.44
C ALA A 70 -12.59 -11.64 0.63
N SER A 71 -12.97 -11.03 1.74
CA SER A 71 -13.91 -11.66 2.67
C SER A 71 -15.27 -11.69 1.98
N THR A 72 -15.72 -12.90 1.67
CA THR A 72 -17.12 -13.26 1.37
C THR A 72 -18.08 -12.69 2.42
#